data_AF-A0A2N1V8D2-F1
#
_entry.id   AF-A0A2N1V8D2-F1
#
_cell.length_a   1.000
_cell.length_b   1.000
_cell.length_c   1.000
_cell.angle_alpha   90.00
_cell.angle_beta   90.00
_cell.angle_gamma   90.00
#
_symmetry.space_group_name_H-M   'P 1'
#
loop_
_entity.id
_entity.type
_entity.pdbx_description
1 polymer ?
#
loop_
_entity_poly.entity_id
_entity_poly.type
_entity_poly.pdbx_seq_one_letter_code
_entity_poly.pdbx_strand_id
1 'polypeptide(L)'
;MILLIFLHGLRVSELAELTWGQFALDQGDFHVRRKKCGKDSTHPLSIKEIQVLRKLQRLSRLREAQSKIQKRVVSLLGFWKWAYRTISPE
;
A
#
# COMPACT_ATOMS: atom_id res chain seq x y z
N MET A 1 0.66 10.62 4.09
CA MET A 1 0.81 11.04 2.68
C MET A 1 0.94 12.54 2.54
N ILE A 2 0.12 13.36 3.21
CA ILE A 2 0.24 14.84 3.20
C ILE A 2 1.64 15.32 3.65
N LEU A 3 2.22 14.70 4.69
CA LEU A 3 3.57 15.06 5.18
C LEU A 3 4.66 14.94 4.11
N LEU A 4 4.60 13.90 3.26
CA LEU A 4 5.59 13.70 2.20
C LEU A 4 5.49 14.78 1.10
N ILE A 5 4.28 15.22 0.78
CA ILE A 5 4.08 16.35 -0.14
C ILE A 5 4.70 17.61 0.44
N PHE A 6 4.40 17.91 1.70
CA PHE A 6 4.86 19.14 2.35
C PHE A 6 6.39 19.19 2.50
N LEU A 7 7.02 18.07 2.83
CA LEU A 7 8.45 18.04 3.15
C LEU A 7 9.34 17.82 1.92
N HIS A 8 8.89 17.07 0.92
CA HIS A 8 9.69 16.75 -0.27
C HIS A 8 9.21 17.48 -1.54
N GLY A 9 8.16 18.30 -1.43
CA GLY A 9 7.63 19.07 -2.55
C GLY A 9 7.11 18.17 -3.68
N LEU A 10 6.46 17.06 -3.33
CA LEU A 10 5.87 16.14 -4.31
C LEU A 10 4.67 16.79 -5.00
N ARG A 11 4.56 16.63 -6.31
CA ARG A 11 3.32 16.96 -7.03
C ARG A 11 2.26 15.90 -6.76
N VAL A 12 0.99 16.27 -6.90
CA VAL A 12 -0.14 15.32 -6.73
C VAL A 12 0.01 14.10 -7.64
N SER A 13 0.45 14.29 -8.89
CA SER A 13 0.73 13.19 -9.82
C SER A 13 1.89 12.30 -9.39
N GLU A 14 2.94 12.88 -8.78
CA GLU A 14 4.08 12.13 -8.24
C GLU A 14 3.67 11.33 -6.99
N LEU A 15 2.78 11.88 -6.14
CA LEU A 15 2.23 11.16 -5.00
C LEU A 15 1.33 9.98 -5.45
N ALA A 16 0.53 10.17 -6.49
CA ALA A 16 -0.38 9.13 -6.99
C ALA A 16 0.36 7.91 -7.55
N GLU A 17 1.59 8.11 -8.05
CA GLU A 17 2.45 7.07 -8.64
C GLU A 17 3.51 6.56 -7.67
N LEU A 18 3.43 6.96 -6.40
CA LEU A 18 4.40 6.62 -5.38
C LEU A 18 4.36 5.12 -5.07
N THR A 19 5.52 4.48 -5.07
CA THR A 19 5.67 3.05 -4.77
C THR A 19 6.56 2.81 -3.56
N TRP A 20 6.32 1.71 -2.83
CA TRP A 20 7.15 1.36 -1.67
C TRP A 20 8.63 1.10 -2.01
N GLY A 21 8.94 0.75 -3.26
CA GLY A 21 10.32 0.55 -3.72
C GLY A 21 11.15 1.83 -3.82
N GLN A 22 10.53 3.00 -3.77
CA GLN A 22 11.23 4.30 -3.77
C GLN A 22 11.76 4.70 -2.38
N PHE A 23 11.33 4.00 -1.32
CA PHE A 23 11.71 4.29 0.06
C PHE A 23 12.75 3.27 0.53
N ALA A 24 14.00 3.70 0.66
CA ALA A 24 15.04 2.92 1.31
C ALA A 24 15.00 3.20 2.83
N LEU A 25 13.98 2.66 3.51
CA LEU A 25 13.70 2.94 4.93
C LEU A 25 14.84 2.58 5.89
N ASP A 26 15.76 1.71 5.47
CA ASP A 26 16.92 1.30 6.28
C ASP A 26 18.11 2.26 6.11
N GLN A 27 18.22 2.88 4.94
CA GLN A 27 19.23 3.92 4.64
C GLN A 27 18.72 5.32 5.02
N GLY A 28 17.39 5.48 5.14
CA GLY A 28 16.76 6.77 5.35
C GLY A 28 16.68 7.61 4.08
N ASP A 29 16.69 6.98 2.91
CA ASP A 29 16.65 7.67 1.63
C ASP A 29 15.29 7.51 0.94
N PHE A 30 14.86 8.59 0.29
CA PHE A 30 13.65 8.63 -0.51
C PHE A 30 13.95 9.09 -1.94
N HIS A 31 13.79 8.17 -2.90
CA HIS A 31 14.04 8.45 -4.31
C HIS A 31 12.79 8.97 -5.01
N VAL A 32 12.81 10.26 -5.34
CA VAL A 32 11.72 10.92 -6.06
C VAL A 32 12.02 10.92 -7.55
N ARG A 33 11.13 10.28 -8.32
CA ARG A 33 11.12 10.36 -9.78
C ARG A 33 10.28 11.55 -10.22
N ARG A 34 10.90 12.54 -10.85
CA ARG A 34 10.22 13.80 -11.21
C ARG A 34 9.64 13.69 -12.62
N LYS A 35 8.32 13.79 -12.73
CA LYS A 35 7.63 13.55 -14.02
C LYS A 35 7.75 14.70 -15.02
N LYS A 36 7.70 15.95 -14.54
CA LYS A 36 7.60 17.13 -15.42
C LYS A 36 8.96 17.80 -15.61
N CYS A 37 9.83 17.18 -16.42
CA CYS A 37 11.17 17.68 -16.76
C CYS A 37 12.05 18.03 -15.54
N GLY A 38 11.79 17.38 -14.40
CA GLY A 38 12.60 17.53 -13.20
C GLY A 38 13.70 16.48 -13.21
N LYS A 39 14.86 16.81 -12.64
CA LYS A 39 15.89 15.82 -12.35
C LYS A 39 15.42 14.95 -11.19
N ASP A 40 15.64 13.65 -11.29
CA ASP A 40 15.39 12.74 -10.18
C ASP A 40 16.25 13.16 -8.99
N SER A 41 15.71 13.03 -7.79
CA SER A 41 16.37 13.51 -6.57
C SER A 41 16.16 12.55 -5.43
N THR A 42 17.22 12.36 -4.66
CA THR A 42 17.19 11.61 -3.41
C THR A 42 16.99 12.61 -2.28
N HIS A 43 15.93 12.42 -1.51
CA HIS A 43 15.63 13.23 -0.33
C HIS A 43 15.93 12.41 0.93
N PRO A 44 16.61 12.99 1.93
CA PRO A 44 16.77 12.32 3.21
C PRO A 44 15.43 12.26 3.94
N LEU A 45 15.18 11.13 4.60
CA LEU A 45 14.04 10.90 5.48
C LEU A 45 14.46 11.11 6.94
N SER A 46 13.66 11.85 7.67
CA SER A 46 13.74 11.96 9.11
C SER A 46 13.33 10.66 9.79
N ILE A 47 13.88 10.40 10.98
CA ILE A 47 13.55 9.25 11.84
C ILE A 47 12.03 9.17 12.08
N LYS A 48 11.36 10.30 12.31
CA LYS A 48 9.91 10.35 12.52
C LYS A 48 9.15 9.88 11.28
N GLU A 49 9.60 10.26 10.10
CA GLU A 49 8.99 9.85 8.84
C GLU A 49 9.15 8.35 8.61
N ILE A 50 10.36 7.83 8.85
CA ILE A 50 10.65 6.39 8.75
C ILE A 50 9.74 5.59 9.68
N GLN A 51 9.57 6.03 10.94
CA GLN A 51 8.68 5.37 11.90
C GLN A 51 7.23 5.34 11.42
N VAL A 52 6.72 6.47 10.91
CA VAL A 52 5.36 6.57 10.36
C VAL A 52 5.21 5.69 9.11
N LEU A 53 6.19 5.70 8.21
CA LEU A 53 6.19 4.89 6.99
C LEU A 53 6.20 3.39 7.30
N ARG A 54 7.02 2.94 8.28
CA ARG A 54 7.03 1.55 8.75
C ARG A 54 5.69 1.14 9.35
N LYS A 55 5.05 2.02 10.13
CA LYS A 55 3.70 1.77 10.66
C LYS A 55 2.67 1.64 9.54
N LEU A 56 2.70 2.52 8.54
CA LEU A 56 1.81 2.48 7.39
C LEU A 56 2.00 1.19 6.57
N GLN A 57 3.25 0.77 6.34
CA GLN A 57 3.56 -0.46 5.61
C GLN A 57 3.05 -1.71 6.35
N ARG A 58 3.13 -1.74 7.68
CA ARG A 58 2.56 -2.83 8.49
C ARG A 58 1.03 -2.87 8.35
N LEU A 59 0.38 -1.72 8.45
CA LEU A 59 -1.08 -1.62 8.34
C LEU A 59 -1.58 -2.04 6.94
N SER A 60 -0.87 -1.68 5.88
CA SER A 60 -1.24 -2.09 4.52
C SER A 60 -1.20 -3.62 4.36
N ARG A 61 -0.13 -4.27 4.84
CA ARG A 61 -0.01 -5.74 4.81
C ARG A 61 -1.09 -6.44 5.62
N LEU A 62 -1.42 -5.92 6.82
CA LEU A 62 -2.50 -6.47 7.64
C LEU A 62 -3.84 -6.38 6.93
N ARG A 63 -4.13 -5.25 6.29
CA ARG A 63 -5.35 -5.05 5.50
C ARG A 63 -5.44 -6.02 4.32
N GLU A 64 -4.32 -6.21 3.62
CA GLU A 64 -4.23 -7.20 2.54
C GLU A 64 -4.48 -8.62 3.05
N ALA A 65 -3.86 -9.01 4.17
CA ALA A 65 -4.06 -10.31 4.80
C ALA A 65 -5.53 -10.52 5.21
N GLN A 66 -6.15 -9.53 5.85
CA GLN A 66 -7.57 -9.56 6.19
C GLN A 66 -8.46 -9.72 4.95
N SER A 67 -8.15 -9.02 3.85
CA SER A 67 -8.90 -9.16 2.60
C SER A 67 -8.82 -10.58 2.01
N LYS A 68 -7.66 -11.25 2.12
CA LYS A 68 -7.48 -12.64 1.67
C LYS A 68 -8.31 -13.61 2.49
N ILE A 69 -8.34 -13.43 3.81
CA ILE A 69 -9.17 -14.22 4.73
C ILE A 69 -10.64 -14.04 4.36
N GLN A 70 -11.11 -12.80 4.23
CA GLN A 70 -12.50 -12.50 3.90
C GLN A 70 -12.91 -13.09 2.54
N LYS A 71 -12.04 -13.02 1.52
CA LYS A 71 -12.29 -13.65 0.21
C LYS A 71 -12.39 -15.17 0.30
N ARG A 72 -11.55 -15.84 1.11
CA ARG A 72 -11.68 -17.30 1.36
C ARG A 72 -12.99 -17.64 2.08
N VAL A 73 -13.39 -16.84 3.07
CA VAL A 73 -14.65 -17.06 3.78
C VAL A 73 -15.84 -16.91 2.82
N VAL A 74 -15.86 -15.86 2.00
CA VAL A 74 -16.91 -15.64 0.99
C VAL A 74 -16.90 -16.74 -0.08
N SER A 75 -15.73 -17.23 -0.50
CA SER A 75 -15.67 -18.35 -1.45
C SER A 75 -16.20 -19.64 -0.85
N LEU A 76 -15.92 -19.92 0.43
CA LEU A 76 -16.44 -21.10 1.13
C LEU A 76 -17.95 -20.99 1.35
N LEU A 77 -18.45 -19.81 1.73
CA LEU A 77 -19.88 -19.56 1.89
C LEU A 77 -20.62 -19.66 0.55
N GLY A 78 -20.03 -19.13 -0.52
CA GLY A 78 -20.55 -19.25 -1.89
C GLY A 78 -20.55 -20.70 -2.37
N PHE A 79 -19.49 -21.45 -2.09
CA PHE A 79 -19.40 -22.88 -2.37
C PHE A 79 -20.46 -23.67 -1.58
N TRP A 80 -20.60 -23.44 -0.28
CA TRP A 80 -21.63 -24.08 0.53
C TRP A 80 -23.04 -23.74 0.04
N LYS A 81 -23.29 -22.48 -0.33
CA LYS A 81 -24.58 -22.06 -0.91
C LYS A 81 -24.85 -22.75 -2.25
N TRP A 82 -23.84 -22.97 -3.09
CA TRP A 82 -23.95 -23.78 -4.30
C TRP A 82 -24.21 -25.26 -3.98
N ALA A 83 -23.44 -25.84 -3.04
CA ALA A 83 -23.52 -27.24 -2.65
C ALA A 83 -24.91 -27.58 -2.06
N TYR A 84 -25.44 -26.72 -1.19
CA TYR A 84 -26.81 -26.83 -0.68
C TYR A 84 -27.84 -26.74 -1.80
N ARG A 85 -27.63 -25.89 -2.81
CA ARG A 85 -28.54 -25.77 -3.97
C ARG A 85 -28.53 -27.01 -4.88
N THR A 86 -27.42 -27.75 -4.93
CA THR A 86 -27.30 -28.98 -5.74
C THR A 86 -27.73 -30.26 -5.01
N ILE A 87 -27.64 -30.29 -3.68
CA ILE A 87 -27.90 -31.48 -2.86
C ILE A 87 -29.31 -31.46 -2.24
N SER A 88 -30.09 -30.40 -2.43
CA SER A 88 -31.51 -30.39 -2.06
C SER A 88 -32.33 -30.92 -3.25
N PRO A 89 -32.73 -32.21 -3.27
CA PRO A 89 -33.86 -32.63 -4.08
C PRO A 89 -35.13 -32.09 -3.43
N GLU A 90 -36.06 -31.65 -4.28
CA GLU A 90 -37.47 -31.48 -3.91
C GLU A 90 -38.05 -32.82 -3.40
#